data_AF-A0A3G1KTL0-F1
#
_entry.id   AF-A0A3G1KTL0-F1
#
_cell.length_a   1.000
_cell.length_b   1.000
_cell.length_c   1.000
_cell.angle_alpha   90.00
_cell.angle_beta   90.00
_cell.angle_gamma   90.00
#
_symmetry.space_group_name_H-M   'P 1'
#
loop_
_entity.id
_entity.type
_entity.pdbx_description
1 polymer ?
#
loop_
_entity_poly.entity_id
_entity_poly.type
_entity_poly.pdbx_seq_one_letter_code
_entity_poly.pdbx_strand_id
1 'polypeptide(L)'
;MKSDVLKLDGTIELNEKAFVKVEALANYYGFDSRDVLIVRLLAEEGTKAISNILRFNNGELWVETSDKDFDIHIKVNTFLEENQKKDFIAMSKDKTNTPKKGILGRISMIMDEIFFGAGMQATGCCYDLSCSVIPYYWSMSESWNSDKKEDKSIKDEFEGIEQSIIEKFATDINVTVLTNNAELVIKKSK
;
A
#
# COMPACT_ATOMS: atom_id res chain seq x y z
N MET A 1 -21.61 0.41 1.17
CA MET A 1 -21.89 0.78 -0.24
C MET A 1 -20.56 1.00 -0.95
N LYS A 2 -20.48 0.78 -2.26
CA LYS A 2 -19.28 1.11 -3.06
C LYS A 2 -19.56 2.33 -3.94
N SER A 3 -18.65 3.30 -3.98
CA SER A 3 -18.75 4.47 -4.84
C SER A 3 -18.36 4.16 -6.29
N ASP A 4 -18.57 5.14 -7.17
CA ASP A 4 -17.94 5.13 -8.50
C ASP A 4 -16.42 5.07 -8.39
N VAL A 5 -15.79 4.45 -9.39
CA VAL A 5 -14.34 4.38 -9.52
C VAL A 5 -13.82 5.63 -10.22
N LEU A 6 -12.90 6.33 -9.56
CA LEU A 6 -12.26 7.56 -10.00
C LEU A 6 -10.88 7.21 -10.55
N LYS A 7 -10.57 7.67 -11.77
CA LYS A 7 -9.24 7.43 -12.35
C LYS A 7 -8.25 8.44 -11.79
N LEU A 8 -7.05 7.95 -11.52
CA LEU A 8 -5.86 8.74 -11.22
C LEU A 8 -4.93 8.63 -12.43
N ASP A 9 -4.39 9.75 -12.89
CA ASP A 9 -3.46 9.80 -14.04
C ASP A 9 -2.19 10.63 -13.75
N GLY A 10 -2.00 11.01 -12.49
CA GLY A 10 -0.88 11.82 -12.04
C GLY A 10 -1.06 13.31 -12.33
N THR A 11 -2.11 13.70 -13.07
CA THR A 11 -2.42 15.09 -13.34
C THR A 11 -3.11 15.72 -12.13
N ILE A 12 -2.67 16.92 -11.76
CA ILE A 12 -3.21 17.68 -10.61
C ILE A 12 -4.73 17.84 -10.73
N GLU A 13 -5.24 18.17 -11.93
CA GLU A 13 -6.67 18.41 -12.12
C GLU A 13 -7.54 17.16 -11.91
N LEU A 14 -7.09 15.99 -12.37
CA LEU A 14 -7.88 14.76 -12.25
C LEU A 14 -7.84 14.24 -10.82
N ASN A 15 -6.66 14.29 -10.18
CA ASN A 15 -6.48 13.91 -8.79
C ASN A 15 -7.32 14.81 -7.86
N GLU A 16 -7.32 16.13 -8.07
CA GLU A 16 -8.13 17.06 -7.28
C GLU A 16 -9.63 16.76 -7.40
N LYS A 17 -10.12 16.48 -8.63
CA LYS A 17 -11.52 16.04 -8.83
C LYS A 17 -11.83 14.75 -8.07
N ALA A 18 -10.86 13.84 -7.95
CA ALA A 18 -11.04 12.62 -7.18
C ALA A 18 -11.15 12.92 -5.68
N PHE A 19 -10.27 13.78 -5.15
CA PHE A 19 -10.26 14.16 -3.73
C PHE A 19 -11.50 14.95 -3.31
N VAL A 20 -11.96 15.89 -4.15
CA VAL A 20 -13.22 16.61 -3.92
C VAL A 20 -14.42 15.66 -3.86
N LYS A 21 -14.43 14.60 -4.68
CA LYS A 21 -15.49 13.58 -4.61
C LYS A 21 -15.42 12.75 -3.35
N VAL A 22 -14.22 12.38 -2.89
CA VAL A 22 -14.03 11.69 -1.60
C VAL A 22 -14.56 12.55 -0.45
N GLU A 23 -14.25 13.85 -0.45
CA GLU A 23 -14.74 14.82 0.53
C GLU A 23 -16.28 14.90 0.52
N ALA A 24 -16.88 14.98 -0.66
CA ALA A 24 -18.34 14.99 -0.81
C ALA A 24 -19.00 13.70 -0.31
N LEU A 25 -18.37 12.53 -0.53
CA LEU A 25 -18.85 11.24 -0.02
C LEU A 25 -18.75 11.16 1.50
N ALA A 26 -17.67 11.67 2.10
CA ALA A 26 -17.51 11.72 3.56
C ALA A 26 -18.60 12.58 4.20
N ASN A 27 -18.87 13.77 3.63
CA ASN A 27 -19.97 14.63 4.05
C ASN A 27 -21.33 13.93 3.93
N TYR A 28 -21.59 13.29 2.79
CA TYR A 28 -22.83 12.55 2.56
C TYR A 28 -23.02 11.41 3.58
N TYR A 29 -21.93 10.76 3.98
CA TYR A 29 -21.95 9.71 5.00
C TYR A 29 -22.06 10.25 6.44
N GLY A 30 -22.09 11.58 6.64
CA GLY A 30 -22.30 12.20 7.94
C GLY A 30 -21.04 12.22 8.83
N PHE A 31 -19.86 12.35 8.21
CA PHE A 31 -18.64 12.73 8.93
C PHE A 31 -18.72 14.20 9.36
N ASP A 32 -18.06 14.57 10.45
CA ASP A 32 -17.96 15.98 10.84
C ASP A 32 -16.97 16.74 9.93
N SER A 33 -16.97 18.07 10.00
CA SER A 33 -16.11 18.89 9.14
C SER A 33 -14.62 18.60 9.31
N ARG A 34 -14.19 18.15 10.49
CA ARG A 34 -12.80 17.81 10.75
C ARG A 34 -12.45 16.47 10.13
N ASP A 35 -13.27 15.45 10.33
CA ASP A 35 -13.05 14.11 9.80
C ASP A 35 -13.17 14.08 8.27
N VAL A 36 -14.02 14.93 7.69
CA VAL A 36 -14.07 15.15 6.23
C VAL A 36 -12.72 15.62 5.69
N LEU A 37 -12.10 16.61 6.33
CA LEU A 37 -10.77 17.09 5.94
C LEU A 37 -9.70 16.02 6.15
N ILE A 38 -9.80 15.24 7.22
CA ILE A 38 -8.88 14.12 7.48
C ILE A 38 -9.01 13.06 6.39
N VAL A 39 -10.24 12.68 6.01
CA VAL A 39 -10.49 11.69 4.96
C VAL A 39 -9.93 12.15 3.61
N ARG A 40 -10.10 13.44 3.28
CA ARG A 40 -9.47 14.03 2.10
C ARG A 40 -7.94 13.94 2.18
N LEU A 41 -7.35 14.33 3.30
CA LEU A 41 -5.90 14.24 3.52
C LEU A 41 -5.39 12.80 3.38
N LEU A 42 -6.11 11.81 3.95
CA LEU A 42 -5.77 10.40 3.82
C LEU A 42 -5.77 9.92 2.35
N ALA A 43 -6.71 10.41 1.53
CA ALA A 43 -6.72 10.12 0.10
C ALA A 43 -5.54 10.75 -0.64
N GLU A 44 -5.21 12.02 -0.31
CA GLU A 44 -4.09 12.75 -0.90
C GLU A 44 -2.75 12.09 -0.56
N GLU A 45 -2.48 11.90 0.74
CA GLU A 45 -1.25 11.34 1.24
C GLU A 45 -1.12 9.86 0.86
N GLY A 46 -2.23 9.10 0.88
CA GLY A 46 -2.25 7.72 0.39
C GLY A 46 -1.88 7.62 -1.09
N THR A 47 -2.39 8.53 -1.92
CA THR A 47 -2.05 8.56 -3.36
C THR A 47 -0.58 8.90 -3.57
N LYS A 48 -0.04 9.89 -2.85
CA LYS A 48 1.38 10.27 -2.92
C LYS A 48 2.29 9.14 -2.44
N ALA A 49 1.96 8.51 -1.32
CA ALA A 49 2.77 7.43 -0.75
C ALA A 49 2.91 6.25 -1.71
N ILE A 50 1.79 5.77 -2.29
CA ILE A 50 1.86 4.73 -3.32
C ILE A 50 2.66 5.22 -4.54
N SER A 51 2.47 6.49 -4.94
CA SER A 51 3.13 7.05 -6.13
C SER A 51 4.63 7.07 -5.97
N ASN A 52 5.11 7.39 -4.77
CA ASN A 52 6.53 7.43 -4.44
C ASN A 52 7.12 6.01 -4.43
N ILE A 53 6.50 5.06 -3.72
CA ILE A 53 7.04 3.69 -3.57
C ILE A 53 6.96 2.92 -4.88
N LEU A 54 5.80 2.94 -5.53
CA LEU A 54 5.54 2.12 -6.72
C LEU A 54 5.92 2.82 -8.03
N ARG A 55 6.29 4.11 -7.96
CA ARG A 55 6.68 4.94 -9.11
C ARG A 55 5.65 4.88 -10.24
N PHE A 56 4.38 4.90 -9.87
CA PHE A 56 3.26 4.77 -10.79
C PHE A 56 2.65 6.15 -11.06
N ASN A 57 2.08 6.32 -12.26
CA ASN A 57 1.37 7.55 -12.64
C ASN A 57 -0.12 7.33 -12.86
N ASN A 58 -0.62 6.09 -12.91
CA ASN A 58 -2.02 5.79 -13.15
C ASN A 58 -2.64 4.80 -12.15
N GLY A 59 -3.88 5.06 -11.75
CA GLY A 59 -4.56 4.25 -10.75
C GLY A 59 -6.06 4.44 -10.73
N GLU A 60 -6.68 3.74 -9.79
CA GLU A 60 -8.11 3.78 -9.50
C GLU A 60 -8.28 4.12 -8.03
N LEU A 61 -9.16 5.08 -7.73
CA LEU A 61 -9.55 5.47 -6.40
C LEU A 61 -11.06 5.28 -6.24
N TRP A 62 -11.50 4.62 -5.18
CA TRP A 62 -12.91 4.56 -4.82
C TRP A 62 -13.07 4.47 -3.31
N VAL A 63 -14.31 4.65 -2.84
CA VAL A 63 -14.66 4.53 -1.44
C VAL A 63 -15.60 3.35 -1.26
N GLU A 64 -15.33 2.54 -0.25
CA GLU A 64 -16.30 1.58 0.29
C GLU A 64 -16.71 2.02 1.69
N THR A 65 -18.01 1.94 1.96
CA THR A 65 -18.57 2.38 3.23
C THR A 65 -19.33 1.25 3.91
N SER A 66 -19.23 1.16 5.23
CA SER A 66 -20.09 0.35 6.09
C SER A 66 -20.87 1.27 7.04
N ASP A 67 -21.64 0.72 7.97
CA ASP A 67 -22.36 1.54 8.97
C ASP A 67 -21.41 2.36 9.86
N LYS A 68 -20.14 1.97 9.97
CA LYS A 68 -19.14 2.62 10.84
C LYS A 68 -17.84 3.00 10.15
N ASP A 69 -17.54 2.39 9.01
CA ASP A 69 -16.23 2.51 8.37
C ASP A 69 -16.33 3.21 7.02
N PHE A 70 -15.31 4.02 6.75
CA PHE A 70 -15.08 4.68 5.48
C PHE A 70 -13.71 4.23 4.97
N ASP A 71 -13.74 3.32 4.00
CA ASP A 71 -12.56 2.68 3.42
C ASP A 71 -12.22 3.38 2.11
N ILE A 72 -11.04 4.01 2.07
CA ILE A 72 -10.48 4.61 0.87
C ILE A 72 -9.62 3.54 0.19
N HIS A 73 -9.99 3.16 -1.02
CA HIS A 73 -9.25 2.21 -1.83
C HIS A 73 -8.48 2.92 -2.92
N ILE A 74 -7.18 2.62 -3.02
CA ILE A 74 -6.31 3.09 -4.08
C ILE A 74 -5.65 1.87 -4.72
N LYS A 75 -5.92 1.64 -5.99
CA LYS A 75 -5.42 0.50 -6.73
C LYS A 75 -4.61 0.92 -7.92
N VAL A 76 -3.49 0.24 -8.14
CA VAL A 76 -2.60 0.46 -9.27
C VAL A 76 -2.34 -0.86 -9.98
N ASN A 77 -2.28 -0.81 -11.30
CA ASN A 77 -1.93 -1.97 -12.11
C ASN A 77 -0.46 -1.84 -12.51
N THR A 78 0.42 -2.48 -11.75
CA THR A 78 1.87 -2.42 -11.97
C THR A 78 2.52 -3.75 -11.60
N PHE A 79 3.66 -4.03 -12.23
CA PHE A 79 4.54 -5.12 -11.81
C PHE A 79 5.47 -4.60 -10.74
N LEU A 80 5.49 -5.28 -9.60
CA LEU A 80 6.27 -4.85 -8.44
C LEU A 80 7.58 -5.61 -8.35
N GLU A 81 8.69 -4.88 -8.31
CA GLU A 81 9.99 -5.43 -7.94
C GLU A 81 10.00 -5.85 -6.46
N GLU A 82 10.88 -6.78 -6.08
CA GLU A 82 10.92 -7.33 -4.72
C GLU A 82 11.09 -6.26 -3.63
N ASN A 83 11.92 -5.24 -3.89
CA ASN A 83 12.13 -4.13 -2.97
C ASN A 83 10.86 -3.27 -2.82
N GLN A 84 10.20 -2.94 -3.94
CA GLN A 84 8.94 -2.19 -3.92
C GLN A 84 7.82 -2.95 -3.21
N LYS A 85 7.79 -4.28 -3.33
CA LYS A 85 6.85 -5.12 -2.57
C LYS A 85 7.11 -5.02 -1.07
N LYS A 86 8.37 -5.11 -0.63
CA LYS A 86 8.75 -5.01 0.78
C LYS A 86 8.38 -3.64 1.35
N ASP A 87 8.74 -2.57 0.66
CA ASP A 87 8.46 -1.20 1.09
C ASP A 87 6.95 -0.92 1.14
N PHE A 88 6.20 -1.42 0.16
CA PHE A 88 4.75 -1.25 0.14
C PHE A 88 4.04 -2.07 1.24
N ILE A 89 4.46 -3.32 1.49
CA ILE A 89 3.96 -4.12 2.61
C ILE A 89 4.32 -3.46 3.95
N ALA A 90 5.47 -2.81 4.04
CA ALA A 90 5.89 -2.10 5.24
C ALA A 90 4.99 -0.89 5.56
N MET A 91 4.12 -0.42 4.66
CA MET A 91 3.09 0.57 4.98
C MET A 91 1.90 -0.01 5.75
N SER A 92 1.65 -1.32 5.66
CA SER A 92 0.50 -1.90 6.35
C SER A 92 0.71 -1.84 7.86
N LYS A 93 -0.40 -1.73 8.60
CA LYS A 93 -0.34 -1.66 10.06
C LYS A 93 0.23 -2.95 10.66
N ASP A 94 -0.16 -4.07 10.08
CA ASP A 94 0.27 -5.41 10.49
C ASP A 94 1.61 -5.83 9.88
N LYS A 95 2.22 -4.99 9.04
CA LYS A 95 3.44 -5.29 8.25
C LYS A 95 3.34 -6.61 7.47
N THR A 96 2.12 -6.99 7.12
CA THR A 96 1.78 -8.18 6.34
C THR A 96 1.00 -7.78 5.09
N ASN A 97 1.07 -8.64 4.07
CA ASN A 97 0.24 -8.53 2.89
C ASN A 97 -1.17 -9.06 3.26
N THR A 98 -2.18 -8.21 3.17
CA THR A 98 -3.56 -8.56 3.49
C THR A 98 -4.17 -9.32 2.32
N PRO A 99 -4.65 -10.56 2.50
CA PRO A 99 -5.27 -11.32 1.42
C PRO A 99 -6.60 -10.73 0.99
N LYS A 100 -6.91 -10.79 -0.31
CA LYS A 100 -8.24 -10.46 -0.84
C LYS A 100 -9.32 -11.24 -0.10
N LYS A 101 -10.46 -10.58 0.17
CA LYS A 101 -11.63 -11.21 0.81
C LYS A 101 -12.05 -12.47 0.02
N GLY A 102 -12.19 -13.59 0.71
CA GLY A 102 -12.61 -14.89 0.15
C GLY A 102 -11.51 -15.95 0.07
N ILE A 103 -11.91 -17.24 0.08
CA ILE A 103 -10.99 -18.40 0.08
C ILE A 103 -10.12 -18.43 -1.20
N LEU A 104 -10.69 -18.07 -2.36
CA LEU A 104 -9.97 -18.01 -3.63
C LEU A 104 -8.93 -16.88 -3.69
N GLY A 105 -9.19 -15.75 -3.04
CA GLY A 105 -8.23 -14.65 -2.93
C GLY A 105 -6.99 -15.06 -2.12
N ARG A 106 -7.20 -15.83 -1.05
CA ARG A 106 -6.11 -16.43 -0.25
C ARG A 106 -5.31 -17.45 -1.05
N ILE A 107 -5.96 -18.29 -1.85
CA ILE A 107 -5.29 -19.30 -2.69
C ILE A 107 -4.46 -18.64 -3.80
N SER A 108 -4.99 -17.63 -4.50
CA SER A 108 -4.25 -16.90 -5.53
C SER A 108 -3.00 -16.23 -4.94
N MET A 109 -3.09 -15.72 -3.72
CA MET A 109 -1.98 -15.08 -3.05
C MET A 109 -0.89 -16.07 -2.62
N ILE A 110 -1.28 -17.24 -2.09
CA ILE A 110 -0.35 -18.33 -1.77
C ILE A 110 0.30 -18.86 -3.06
N MET A 111 -0.44 -18.97 -4.15
CA MET A 111 0.12 -19.37 -5.45
C MET A 111 1.11 -18.33 -5.96
N ASP A 112 0.78 -17.04 -5.93
CA ASP A 112 1.70 -15.97 -6.33
C ASP A 112 2.99 -16.00 -5.47
N GLU A 113 2.87 -16.25 -4.17
CA GLU A 113 4.01 -16.39 -3.25
C GLU A 113 4.86 -17.65 -3.53
N ILE A 114 4.23 -18.77 -3.88
CA ILE A 114 4.95 -20.01 -4.25
C ILE A 114 5.62 -19.86 -5.62
N PHE A 115 4.93 -19.31 -6.63
CA PHE A 115 5.45 -19.22 -8.00
C PHE A 115 6.53 -18.14 -8.16
N PHE A 116 6.42 -17.00 -7.47
CA PHE A 116 7.41 -15.93 -7.53
C PHE A 116 8.43 -15.97 -6.37
N GLY A 117 8.08 -16.55 -5.22
CA GLY A 117 9.02 -16.84 -4.14
C GLY A 117 9.95 -18.02 -4.45
N ALA A 118 9.53 -18.96 -5.30
CA ALA A 118 10.39 -20.06 -5.79
C ALA A 118 11.45 -19.63 -6.84
N GLY A 119 11.63 -18.33 -7.06
CA GLY A 119 12.75 -17.79 -7.84
C GLY A 119 14.09 -17.81 -7.09
N MET A 120 14.10 -17.89 -5.77
CA MET A 120 15.30 -18.04 -4.96
C MET A 120 15.02 -18.92 -3.73
N GLN A 121 15.73 -20.06 -3.65
CA GLN A 121 15.70 -21.06 -2.56
C GLN A 121 14.51 -22.03 -2.54
N ALA A 122 14.45 -22.91 -3.54
CA ALA A 122 13.79 -24.21 -3.40
C ALA A 122 14.81 -25.35 -3.52
N THR A 123 15.92 -25.24 -2.77
CA THR A 123 16.67 -26.43 -2.34
C THR A 123 16.15 -26.84 -0.97
N GLY A 124 15.32 -27.88 -0.99
CA GLY A 124 15.22 -28.88 0.07
C GLY A 124 14.47 -28.46 1.33
N CYS A 125 13.21 -28.86 1.44
CA CYS A 125 12.56 -29.10 2.73
C CYS A 125 11.42 -30.11 2.57
N CYS A 126 11.77 -31.37 2.31
CA CYS A 126 10.94 -32.51 2.69
C CYS A 126 11.85 -33.57 3.32
N TYR A 127 11.54 -33.95 4.56
CA TYR A 127 12.15 -35.02 5.37
C TYR A 127 13.54 -34.71 5.94
N ASP A 128 13.60 -34.22 7.19
CA ASP A 128 13.99 -35.05 8.35
C ASP A 128 13.92 -34.22 9.65
N LEU A 129 13.70 -34.92 10.75
CA LEU A 129 13.73 -34.42 12.11
C LEU A 129 15.11 -33.82 12.46
N SER A 130 15.07 -32.79 13.32
CA SER A 130 16.21 -32.09 13.95
C SER A 130 16.85 -30.98 13.11
N CYS A 131 16.47 -29.72 13.38
CA CYS A 131 17.49 -28.68 13.45
C CYS A 131 17.11 -27.54 14.39
N SER A 132 18.15 -27.07 15.06
CA SER A 132 18.16 -26.19 16.20
C SER A 132 17.75 -24.76 15.83
N VAL A 133 17.02 -24.12 16.74
CA VAL A 133 16.72 -22.70 16.73
C VAL A 133 18.01 -21.93 17.03
N ILE A 134 18.59 -21.18 16.07
CA ILE A 134 19.49 -20.03 16.33
C ILE A 134 19.29 -18.94 15.25
N PRO A 135 19.29 -17.63 15.60
CA PRO A 135 18.67 -16.54 14.86
C PRO A 135 19.65 -15.67 14.03
N TYR A 136 19.07 -14.84 13.17
CA TYR A 136 19.55 -13.56 12.60
C TYR A 136 21.06 -13.42 12.27
N TYR A 137 21.36 -13.30 10.98
CA TYR A 137 22.59 -12.66 10.49
C TYR A 137 22.25 -11.58 9.46
N TRP A 138 22.53 -10.32 9.83
CA TRP A 138 22.73 -9.23 8.88
C TRP A 138 24.04 -9.48 8.12
N SER A 139 24.00 -9.44 6.79
CA SER A 139 25.20 -9.40 5.95
C SER A 139 25.42 -7.97 5.47
N MET A 140 26.39 -7.32 6.07
CA MET A 140 26.98 -6.07 5.62
C MET A 140 27.92 -6.40 4.46
N SER A 141 27.43 -6.38 3.21
CA SER A 141 28.28 -6.48 2.03
C SER A 141 27.89 -5.42 0.99
N GLU A 142 28.82 -4.48 0.86
CA GLU A 142 29.21 -3.80 -0.38
C GLU A 142 28.47 -2.51 -0.76
N SER A 143 28.86 -1.51 0.00
CA SER A 143 28.89 -0.09 -0.33
C SER A 143 29.86 0.26 -1.47
N TRP A 144 29.59 -0.09 -2.74
CA TRP A 144 30.26 0.55 -3.90
C TRP A 144 29.33 0.58 -5.13
N ASN A 145 28.53 1.65 -5.24
CA ASN A 145 28.14 2.25 -6.51
C ASN A 145 27.91 3.75 -6.27
N SER A 146 29.02 4.47 -6.26
CA SER A 146 29.06 5.92 -6.45
C SER A 146 28.68 6.21 -7.90
N ASP A 147 27.48 6.78 -8.10
CA ASP A 147 27.27 8.03 -8.86
C ASP A 147 25.80 8.21 -9.20
N LYS A 148 25.14 9.00 -8.35
CA LYS A 148 24.01 9.94 -8.60
C LYS A 148 23.58 10.50 -7.24
N LYS A 149 24.48 11.29 -6.64
CA LYS A 149 24.24 12.06 -5.42
C LYS A 149 23.85 13.48 -5.83
N GLU A 150 22.58 13.70 -6.10
CA GLU A 150 21.90 15.01 -6.05
C GLU A 150 20.42 14.74 -6.32
N ASP A 151 19.70 14.31 -5.27
CA ASP A 151 18.21 14.38 -5.09
C ASP A 151 17.69 13.40 -4.02
N LYS A 152 18.50 12.42 -3.58
CA LYS A 152 18.05 11.39 -2.63
C LYS A 152 17.71 11.92 -1.24
N SER A 153 18.50 12.87 -0.71
CA SER A 153 18.32 13.32 0.68
C SER A 153 17.01 14.09 0.91
N ILE A 154 16.50 14.78 -0.11
CA ILE A 154 15.22 15.50 0.01
C ILE A 154 14.06 14.53 -0.16
N LYS A 155 14.15 13.59 -1.12
CA LYS A 155 13.09 12.59 -1.31
C LYS A 155 12.93 11.66 -0.10
N ASP A 156 14.03 11.22 0.50
CA ASP A 156 14.00 10.33 1.66
C ASP A 156 13.40 11.02 2.92
N GLU A 157 13.56 12.34 3.07
CA GLU A 157 12.95 13.12 4.16
C GLU A 157 11.44 13.35 3.98
N PHE A 158 11.00 13.54 2.73
CA PHE A 158 9.58 13.72 2.42
C PHE A 158 8.81 12.39 2.41
N GLU A 159 9.41 11.30 1.92
CA GLU A 159 8.79 9.95 1.83
C GLU A 159 8.32 9.37 3.18
N GLY A 160 8.85 9.86 4.30
CA GLY A 160 8.39 9.47 5.64
C GLY A 160 7.18 10.27 6.13
N ILE A 161 6.94 11.46 5.57
CA ILE A 161 5.90 12.38 6.05
C ILE A 161 4.52 11.83 5.67
N GLU A 162 4.34 11.40 4.43
CA GLU A 162 3.02 10.91 3.98
C GLU A 162 2.62 9.66 4.78
N GLN A 163 3.56 8.74 4.99
CA GLN A 163 3.33 7.55 5.81
C GLN A 163 2.98 7.93 7.27
N SER A 164 3.71 8.88 7.87
CA SER A 164 3.44 9.31 9.24
C SER A 164 2.07 9.96 9.42
N ILE A 165 1.56 10.65 8.39
CA ILE A 165 0.23 11.25 8.39
C ILE A 165 -0.84 10.15 8.30
N ILE A 166 -0.66 9.20 7.38
CA ILE A 166 -1.61 8.09 7.22
C ILE A 166 -1.65 7.26 8.51
N GLU A 167 -0.50 6.92 9.09
CA GLU A 167 -0.40 6.14 10.34
C GLU A 167 -1.05 6.85 11.53
N LYS A 168 -1.00 8.19 11.58
CA LYS A 168 -1.57 8.98 12.67
C LYS A 168 -3.09 9.07 12.63
N PHE A 169 -3.67 9.17 11.43
CA PHE A 169 -5.10 9.48 11.28
C PHE A 169 -5.95 8.30 10.81
N ALA A 170 -5.36 7.30 10.17
CA ALA A 170 -6.08 6.09 9.78
C ALA A 170 -6.35 5.22 11.01
N THR A 171 -7.55 4.63 11.04
CA THR A 171 -7.89 3.61 12.04
C THR A 171 -7.14 2.31 11.72
N ASP A 172 -7.07 1.97 10.43
CA ASP A 172 -6.42 0.77 9.92
C ASP A 172 -5.88 0.97 8.50
N ILE A 173 -4.82 0.25 8.15
CA ILE A 173 -4.15 0.33 6.84
C ILE A 173 -3.87 -1.09 6.37
N ASN A 174 -4.55 -1.49 5.30
CA ASN A 174 -4.35 -2.78 4.67
C ASN A 174 -3.68 -2.60 3.32
N VAL A 175 -2.73 -3.48 3.02
CA VAL A 175 -2.01 -3.48 1.76
C VAL A 175 -2.18 -4.84 1.13
N THR A 176 -2.60 -4.87 -0.13
CA THR A 176 -2.68 -6.09 -0.94
C THR A 176 -1.74 -5.98 -2.12
N VAL A 177 -0.80 -6.93 -2.19
CA VAL A 177 0.13 -7.08 -3.32
C VAL A 177 -0.21 -8.35 -4.07
N LEU A 178 -0.51 -8.21 -5.36
CA LEU A 178 -0.65 -9.28 -6.35
C LEU A 178 0.39 -9.11 -7.46
N THR A 179 0.55 -10.13 -8.31
CA THR A 179 1.57 -10.11 -9.38
C THR A 179 1.52 -8.86 -10.28
N ASN A 180 0.31 -8.41 -10.66
CA ASN A 180 0.11 -7.30 -11.62
C ASN A 180 -0.64 -6.10 -11.02
N ASN A 181 -0.95 -6.13 -9.73
CA ASN A 181 -1.64 -5.01 -9.09
C ASN A 181 -1.28 -4.90 -7.62
N ALA A 182 -1.33 -3.66 -7.14
CA ALA A 182 -1.21 -3.30 -5.75
C ALA A 182 -2.46 -2.51 -5.34
N GLU A 183 -2.94 -2.74 -4.13
CA GLU A 183 -4.07 -2.05 -3.56
C GLU A 183 -3.74 -1.62 -2.13
N LEU A 184 -3.96 -0.34 -1.83
CA LEU A 184 -3.93 0.23 -0.49
C LEU A 184 -5.37 0.50 -0.06
N VAL A 185 -5.71 0.07 1.15
CA VAL A 185 -7.00 0.33 1.76
C VAL A 185 -6.78 1.03 3.09
N ILE A 186 -7.16 2.30 3.14
CA ILE A 186 -7.06 3.14 4.34
C ILE A 186 -8.45 3.22 4.97
N LYS A 187 -8.60 2.71 6.19
CA LYS A 187 -9.87 2.76 6.91
C LYS A 187 -9.91 3.93 7.88
N LYS A 188 -11.01 4.66 7.86
CA LYS A 188 -11.34 5.66 8.89
C LYS A 188 -12.73 5.34 9.45
N SER A 189 -12.78 5.06 10.75
CA SER A 189 -14.06 5.02 11.47
C SER A 189 -14.46 6.43 11.90
N LYS A 190 -15.76 6.65 12.05
CA LYS A 190 -16.31 7.87 12.67
C LYS A 190 -15.92 7.98 14.15
#